data_AF-A0A0D1WCC4-F1
#
_entry.id   AF-A0A0D1WCC4-F1
#
_cell.length_a   1.000
_cell.length_b   1.000
_cell.length_c   1.000
_cell.angle_alpha   90.00
_cell.angle_beta   90.00
_cell.angle_gamma   90.00
#
_symmetry.space_group_name_H-M   'P 1'
#
loop_
_entity.id
_entity.type
_entity.pdbx_description
1 polymer ?
#
loop_
_entity_poly.entity_id
_entity_poly.type
_entity_poly.pdbx_seq_one_letter_code
_entity_poly.pdbx_strand_id
1 'polypeptide(L)'
;MENPISIFLSINNGEKTMQIPILPSEIDIPQTLMANETFQTINGEIQLIGVSKLRKITITSFFPDNPYSFDKTGQAGFEGWGGQRVAAKKRVEELQRWIKRRLPIRLRIPYYDINMGVTIDNFTPKVKGGSGDIDYTLEMTEFVFPQLKVQKATGRVKPTVPKFEKYVPPPKEEKKSSSSKNRPGKGYDSVAAKWVRDYVAKHKGSIRITSAGRSKSHPIEAAKIAKGKQPGDHARNSAYDVGGSKRVLDKLAADAKASGLFKQIIWRNRDLFTGRYISDHDTHVHLAWK
;
A
#
# COMPACT_ATOMS: atom_id res chain seq x y z
N MET A 1 -29.33 2.16 -30.78
CA MET A 1 -29.34 1.04 -29.82
C MET A 1 -28.18 1.24 -28.88
N GLU A 2 -28.39 1.20 -27.56
CA GLU A 2 -27.28 1.24 -26.60
C GLU A 2 -26.40 0.01 -26.77
N ASN A 3 -25.07 0.19 -26.75
CA ASN A 3 -24.13 -0.92 -26.80
C ASN A 3 -24.29 -1.80 -25.52
N PRO A 4 -24.61 -3.10 -25.61
CA PRO A 4 -24.84 -3.94 -24.43
C PRO A 4 -23.55 -4.28 -23.65
N ILE A 5 -22.38 -3.91 -24.19
CA ILE A 5 -21.09 -4.27 -23.62
C ILE A 5 -20.81 -3.42 -22.38
N SER A 6 -20.25 -4.05 -21.35
CA SER A 6 -19.72 -3.39 -20.16
C SER A 6 -18.42 -4.08 -19.73
N ILE A 7 -17.43 -3.29 -19.35
CA ILE A 7 -16.11 -3.78 -18.97
C ILE A 7 -15.87 -3.41 -17.51
N PHE A 8 -15.53 -4.39 -16.70
CA PHE A 8 -15.23 -4.22 -15.29
C PHE A 8 -13.82 -4.70 -14.96
N LEU A 9 -13.13 -3.91 -14.15
CA LEU A 9 -11.87 -4.26 -13.53
C LEU A 9 -12.08 -4.32 -12.02
N SER A 10 -11.55 -5.34 -11.35
CA SER A 10 -11.60 -5.42 -9.89
C SER A 10 -10.30 -5.95 -9.30
N ILE A 11 -9.92 -5.44 -8.14
CA ILE A 11 -8.69 -5.83 -7.45
C ILE A 11 -9.01 -6.64 -6.19
N ASN A 12 -8.12 -7.58 -5.85
CA ASN A 12 -8.11 -8.30 -4.58
C ASN A 12 -9.49 -8.86 -4.18
N ASN A 13 -10.05 -9.71 -5.04
CA ASN A 13 -11.36 -10.35 -4.83
C ASN A 13 -12.52 -9.37 -4.60
N GLY A 14 -12.54 -8.26 -5.34
CA GLY A 14 -13.64 -7.29 -5.29
C GLY A 14 -13.50 -6.22 -4.20
N GLU A 15 -12.34 -6.12 -3.52
CA GLU A 15 -12.04 -5.03 -2.58
C GLU A 15 -12.38 -3.66 -3.19
N LYS A 16 -12.05 -3.48 -4.47
CA LYS A 16 -12.53 -2.36 -5.25
C LYS A 16 -12.82 -2.79 -6.68
N THR A 17 -13.92 -2.28 -7.23
CA THR A 17 -14.34 -2.51 -8.60
C THR A 17 -14.46 -1.18 -9.33
N MET A 18 -13.99 -1.14 -10.57
CA MET A 18 -14.10 -0.02 -11.48
C MET A 18 -14.75 -0.53 -12.77
N GLN A 19 -15.87 0.06 -13.14
CA GLN A 19 -16.41 -0.08 -14.48
C GLN A 19 -15.76 0.95 -15.39
N ILE A 20 -15.38 0.54 -16.59
CA ILE A 20 -14.85 1.44 -17.61
C ILE A 20 -16.00 2.36 -18.08
N PRO A 21 -15.90 3.69 -17.90
CA PRO A 21 -16.99 4.61 -18.16
C PRO A 21 -17.27 4.77 -19.66
N ILE A 22 -16.23 5.02 -20.46
CA ILE A 22 -16.37 5.14 -21.90
C ILE A 22 -15.78 3.90 -22.56
N LEU A 23 -16.59 3.22 -23.37
CA LEU A 23 -16.12 2.09 -24.15
C LEU A 23 -15.22 2.58 -25.30
N PRO A 24 -14.15 1.84 -25.64
CA PRO A 24 -13.36 2.17 -26.82
C PRO A 24 -14.21 2.01 -28.10
N SER A 25 -13.81 2.67 -29.18
CA SER A 25 -14.47 2.52 -30.50
C SER A 25 -14.38 1.09 -31.03
N GLU A 26 -13.29 0.40 -30.68
CA GLU A 26 -13.01 -0.97 -31.04
C GLU A 26 -12.34 -1.67 -29.84
N ILE A 27 -12.65 -2.95 -29.64
CA ILE A 27 -11.99 -3.78 -28.63
C ILE A 27 -11.71 -5.15 -29.22
N ASP A 28 -10.43 -5.52 -29.21
CA ASP A 28 -10.01 -6.86 -29.57
C ASP A 28 -10.43 -7.84 -28.47
N ILE A 29 -11.26 -8.81 -28.84
CA ILE A 29 -11.64 -9.89 -27.95
C ILE A 29 -10.39 -10.79 -27.78
N PRO A 30 -9.89 -10.97 -26.55
CA PRO A 30 -8.70 -11.78 -26.30
C PRO A 30 -8.95 -13.24 -26.68
N GLN A 31 -8.39 -13.65 -27.82
CA GLN A 31 -8.42 -15.02 -28.33
C GLN A 31 -7.26 -15.85 -27.78
N THR A 32 -7.46 -17.17 -27.70
CA THR A 32 -6.37 -18.11 -27.38
C THR A 32 -5.33 -18.06 -28.49
N LEU A 33 -4.09 -17.72 -28.13
CA LEU A 33 -2.96 -17.73 -29.05
C LEU A 33 -2.13 -18.99 -28.80
N MET A 34 -1.63 -19.61 -29.86
CA MET A 34 -0.79 -20.82 -29.76
C MET A 34 0.67 -20.47 -30.03
N ALA A 35 1.59 -21.16 -29.34
CA ALA A 35 3.03 -21.06 -29.57
C ALA A 35 3.49 -21.99 -30.70
N ASN A 36 2.81 -21.94 -31.85
CA ASN A 36 3.16 -22.80 -32.99
C ASN A 36 4.51 -22.40 -33.57
N GLU A 37 5.24 -23.39 -34.07
CA GLU A 37 6.53 -23.22 -34.75
C GLU A 37 6.45 -23.87 -36.13
N THR A 38 6.94 -23.18 -37.16
CA THR A 38 6.95 -23.68 -38.53
C THR A 38 8.39 -24.01 -38.92
N PHE A 39 8.61 -25.19 -39.49
CA PHE A 39 9.91 -25.63 -39.99
C PHE A 39 9.84 -25.85 -41.50
N GLN A 40 10.84 -25.36 -42.22
CA GLN A 40 11.04 -25.71 -43.62
C GLN A 40 11.81 -27.03 -43.74
N THR A 41 11.27 -27.94 -44.54
CA THR A 41 11.91 -29.20 -44.90
C THR A 41 12.15 -29.27 -46.40
N ILE A 42 12.89 -30.27 -46.86
CA ILE A 42 13.16 -30.51 -48.29
C ILE A 42 11.85 -30.75 -49.07
N ASN A 43 10.79 -31.25 -48.39
CA ASN A 43 9.52 -31.62 -49.01
C ASN A 43 8.37 -30.64 -48.67
N GLY A 44 8.67 -29.46 -48.15
CA GLY A 44 7.67 -28.43 -47.79
C GLY A 44 7.70 -28.03 -46.31
N GLU A 45 6.68 -27.28 -45.89
CA GLU A 45 6.58 -26.76 -44.52
C GLU A 45 5.81 -27.70 -43.60
N ILE A 46 6.33 -27.89 -42.38
CA ILE A 46 5.63 -28.58 -41.30
C ILE A 46 5.37 -27.59 -40.15
N GLN A 47 4.19 -27.70 -39.52
CA GLN A 47 3.82 -26.85 -38.38
C GLN A 47 3.71 -27.69 -37.10
N LEU A 48 4.55 -27.37 -36.12
CA LEU A 48 4.48 -27.91 -34.77
C LEU A 48 3.43 -27.13 -33.97
N ILE A 49 2.41 -27.83 -33.47
CA ILE A 49 1.37 -27.26 -32.61
C ILE A 49 1.98 -27.02 -31.23
N GLY A 50 2.05 -25.75 -30.83
CA GLY A 50 2.59 -25.36 -29.54
C GLY A 50 1.57 -25.37 -28.42
N VAL A 51 1.97 -24.83 -27.27
CA VAL A 51 1.08 -24.61 -26.12
C VAL A 51 0.40 -23.25 -26.18
N SER A 52 -0.69 -23.08 -25.43
CA SER A 52 -1.39 -21.81 -25.32
C SER A 52 -0.49 -20.72 -24.72
N LYS A 53 -0.39 -19.59 -25.41
CA LYS A 53 0.19 -18.35 -24.91
C LYS A 53 -0.81 -17.61 -24.02
N LEU A 54 -0.29 -16.76 -23.14
CA LEU A 54 -1.09 -15.84 -22.34
C LEU A 54 -1.85 -14.90 -23.27
N ARG A 55 -3.16 -14.78 -23.06
CA ARG A 55 -3.99 -13.84 -23.82
C ARG A 55 -3.60 -12.41 -23.47
N LYS A 56 -3.73 -11.51 -24.43
CA LYS A 56 -3.47 -10.07 -24.26
C LYS A 56 -4.68 -9.27 -24.66
N ILE A 57 -4.88 -8.14 -24.01
CA ILE A 57 -5.95 -7.20 -24.33
C ILE A 57 -5.44 -5.78 -24.14
N THR A 58 -5.77 -4.92 -25.10
CA THR A 58 -5.47 -3.50 -25.05
C THR A 58 -6.78 -2.72 -25.09
N ILE A 59 -6.94 -1.78 -24.17
CA ILE A 59 -8.08 -0.88 -24.11
C ILE A 59 -7.57 0.54 -24.33
N THR A 60 -8.06 1.19 -25.38
CA THR A 60 -7.77 2.59 -25.67
C THR A 60 -9.05 3.41 -25.59
N SER A 61 -9.18 4.24 -24.57
CA SER A 61 -10.38 5.05 -24.33
C SER A 61 -10.01 6.32 -23.56
N PHE A 62 -10.98 6.97 -22.92
CA PHE A 62 -10.74 8.10 -22.03
C PHE A 62 -11.55 8.00 -20.74
N PHE A 63 -11.03 8.61 -19.69
CA PHE A 63 -11.75 8.84 -18.45
C PHE A 63 -12.43 10.21 -18.50
N PRO A 64 -13.76 10.27 -18.33
CA PRO A 64 -14.49 11.51 -18.42
C PRO A 64 -14.26 12.34 -17.16
N ASP A 65 -14.03 13.62 -17.37
CA ASP A 65 -13.98 14.64 -16.33
C ASP A 65 -15.18 15.60 -16.42
N ASN A 66 -16.07 15.35 -17.38
CA ASN A 66 -17.40 15.96 -17.54
C ASN A 66 -18.47 14.86 -17.67
N PRO A 67 -19.74 15.15 -17.38
CA PRO A 67 -20.80 14.17 -17.58
C PRO A 67 -21.07 13.93 -19.08
N TYR A 68 -21.13 12.66 -19.49
CA TYR A 68 -21.48 12.25 -20.84
C TYR A 68 -22.68 11.31 -20.84
N SER A 69 -23.60 11.47 -21.80
CA SER A 69 -24.78 10.59 -21.93
C SER A 69 -24.42 9.14 -22.25
N PHE A 70 -23.26 8.92 -22.88
CA PHE A 70 -22.74 7.59 -23.23
C PHE A 70 -21.82 7.00 -22.14
N ASP A 71 -21.72 7.62 -20.95
CA ASP A 71 -21.00 7.04 -19.81
C ASP A 71 -21.75 5.82 -19.26
N LYS A 72 -21.11 4.65 -19.34
CA LYS A 72 -21.65 3.38 -18.85
C LYS A 72 -21.84 3.29 -17.34
N THR A 73 -21.22 4.19 -16.59
CA THR A 73 -21.39 4.30 -15.13
C THR A 73 -22.52 5.25 -14.73
N GLY A 74 -23.06 6.02 -15.69
CA GLY A 74 -24.10 7.02 -15.45
C GLY A 74 -23.67 8.15 -14.51
N GLN A 75 -24.61 9.05 -14.20
CA GLN A 75 -24.34 10.21 -13.35
C GLN A 75 -23.85 9.81 -11.95
N ALA A 76 -24.49 8.81 -11.34
CA ALA A 76 -24.10 8.32 -10.01
C ALA A 76 -22.67 7.74 -10.00
N GLY A 77 -22.29 7.03 -11.06
CA GLY A 77 -20.92 6.54 -11.22
C GLY A 77 -19.92 7.67 -11.40
N PHE A 78 -20.21 8.64 -12.25
CA PHE A 78 -19.39 9.83 -12.44
C PHE A 78 -19.17 10.61 -11.12
N GLU A 79 -20.25 10.88 -10.37
CA GLU A 79 -20.18 11.55 -9.07
C GLU A 79 -19.48 10.71 -7.99
N GLY A 80 -19.63 9.39 -8.02
CA GLY A 80 -18.91 8.46 -7.13
C GLY A 80 -17.39 8.55 -7.29
N TRP A 81 -16.90 9.00 -8.44
CA TRP A 81 -15.49 9.30 -8.68
C TRP A 81 -15.09 10.75 -8.37
N GLY A 82 -15.99 11.54 -7.77
CA GLY A 82 -15.75 12.93 -7.37
C GLY A 82 -16.27 13.98 -8.35
N GLY A 83 -16.95 13.56 -9.43
CA GLY A 83 -17.58 14.46 -10.37
C GLY A 83 -16.58 15.30 -11.18
N GLN A 84 -17.06 16.45 -11.65
CA GLN A 84 -16.30 17.29 -12.58
C GLN A 84 -14.96 17.75 -11.99
N ARG A 85 -13.91 17.80 -12.83
CA ARG A 85 -12.55 18.24 -12.44
C ARG A 85 -11.77 17.25 -11.55
N VAL A 86 -12.35 16.11 -11.20
CA VAL A 86 -11.82 15.17 -10.22
C VAL A 86 -11.95 13.72 -10.69
N ALA A 87 -13.04 13.36 -11.36
CA ALA A 87 -13.39 12.00 -11.71
C ALA A 87 -12.34 11.30 -12.57
N ALA A 88 -11.81 11.98 -13.59
CA ALA A 88 -10.80 11.40 -14.46
C ALA A 88 -9.49 11.14 -13.70
N LYS A 89 -9.03 12.14 -12.94
CA LYS A 89 -7.81 12.05 -12.13
C LYS A 89 -7.88 10.92 -11.10
N LYS A 90 -8.99 10.78 -10.36
CA LYS A 90 -9.13 9.70 -9.36
C LYS A 90 -9.09 8.30 -9.98
N ARG A 91 -9.65 8.11 -11.18
CA ARG A 91 -9.58 6.82 -11.88
C ARG A 91 -8.14 6.47 -12.27
N VAL A 92 -7.40 7.44 -12.79
CA VAL A 92 -5.96 7.29 -13.11
C VAL A 92 -5.15 6.96 -11.85
N GLU A 93 -5.35 7.71 -10.76
CA GLU A 93 -4.66 7.46 -9.48
C GLU A 93 -4.95 6.07 -8.91
N GLU A 94 -6.19 5.59 -9.07
CA GLU A 94 -6.59 4.27 -8.61
C GLU A 94 -5.91 3.16 -9.43
N LEU A 95 -5.89 3.26 -10.76
CA LEU A 95 -5.17 2.30 -11.60
C LEU A 95 -3.66 2.31 -11.27
N GLN A 96 -3.06 3.48 -11.09
CA GLN A 96 -1.67 3.58 -10.64
C GLN A 96 -1.45 2.93 -9.27
N ARG A 97 -2.40 3.04 -8.35
CA ARG A 97 -2.35 2.36 -7.05
C ARG A 97 -2.42 0.84 -7.24
N TRP A 98 -3.27 0.34 -8.13
CA TRP A 98 -3.38 -1.09 -8.42
C TRP A 98 -2.07 -1.64 -8.99
N ILE A 99 -1.45 -0.93 -9.93
CA ILE A 99 -0.12 -1.26 -10.48
C ILE A 99 0.92 -1.32 -9.34
N LYS A 100 0.95 -0.29 -8.46
CA LYS A 100 1.90 -0.23 -7.32
C LYS A 100 1.71 -1.36 -6.32
N ARG A 101 0.50 -1.89 -6.17
CA ARG A 101 0.19 -3.02 -5.28
C ARG A 101 0.75 -4.34 -5.80
N ARG A 102 1.05 -4.45 -7.11
CA ARG A 102 1.58 -5.67 -7.74
C ARG A 102 0.69 -6.90 -7.52
N LEU A 103 -0.62 -6.70 -7.60
CA LEU A 103 -1.61 -7.76 -7.50
C LEU A 103 -2.27 -7.95 -8.86
N PRO A 104 -2.59 -9.21 -9.25
CA PRO A 104 -3.44 -9.44 -10.42
C PRO A 104 -4.83 -8.82 -10.18
N ILE A 105 -5.39 -8.26 -11.24
CA ILE A 105 -6.76 -7.74 -11.27
C ILE A 105 -7.65 -8.68 -12.07
N ARG A 106 -8.95 -8.67 -11.80
CA ARG A 106 -9.95 -9.43 -12.54
C ARG A 106 -10.55 -8.53 -13.62
N LEU A 107 -10.44 -8.96 -14.87
CA LEU A 107 -11.16 -8.40 -16.01
C LEU A 107 -12.46 -9.19 -16.22
N ARG A 108 -13.59 -8.47 -16.29
CA ARG A 108 -14.90 -9.04 -16.63
C ARG A 108 -15.55 -8.28 -17.77
N ILE A 109 -15.95 -9.02 -18.81
CA ILE A 109 -16.77 -8.53 -19.92
C ILE A 109 -17.95 -9.50 -20.09
N PRO A 110 -19.07 -9.28 -19.37
CA PRO A 110 -20.16 -10.26 -19.27
C PRO A 110 -20.76 -10.69 -20.62
N TYR A 111 -20.88 -9.74 -21.56
CA TYR A 111 -21.46 -10.02 -22.88
C TYR A 111 -20.69 -11.09 -23.67
N TYR A 112 -19.38 -11.21 -23.47
CA TYR A 112 -18.52 -12.19 -24.14
C TYR A 112 -18.08 -13.34 -23.21
N ASP A 113 -18.70 -13.46 -22.02
CA ASP A 113 -18.32 -14.42 -20.98
C ASP A 113 -16.81 -14.39 -20.62
N ILE A 114 -16.18 -13.21 -20.74
CA ILE A 114 -14.78 -13.06 -20.36
C ILE A 114 -14.73 -12.80 -18.87
N ASN A 115 -14.08 -13.71 -18.15
CA ASN A 115 -13.81 -13.58 -16.74
C ASN A 115 -12.40 -14.13 -16.47
N MET A 116 -11.37 -13.30 -16.61
CA MET A 116 -9.96 -13.71 -16.50
C MET A 116 -9.16 -12.83 -15.52
N GLY A 117 -8.14 -13.42 -14.90
CA GLY A 117 -7.14 -12.66 -14.14
C GLY A 117 -6.17 -12.02 -15.13
N VAL A 118 -5.77 -10.78 -14.89
CA VAL A 118 -4.83 -10.05 -15.75
C VAL A 118 -3.86 -9.22 -14.90
N THR A 119 -2.67 -8.98 -15.46
CA THR A 119 -1.74 -7.95 -14.99
C THR A 119 -1.85 -6.72 -15.87
N ILE A 120 -1.58 -5.55 -15.32
CA ILE A 120 -1.40 -4.33 -16.11
C ILE A 120 0.08 -4.26 -16.48
N ASP A 121 0.37 -4.37 -17.76
CA ASP A 121 1.74 -4.34 -18.27
C ASP A 121 2.18 -2.92 -18.57
N ASN A 122 1.29 -2.15 -19.20
CA ASN A 122 1.50 -0.75 -19.51
C ASN A 122 0.21 0.06 -19.32
N PHE A 123 0.35 1.27 -18.77
CA PHE A 123 -0.74 2.22 -18.62
C PHE A 123 -0.26 3.62 -18.94
N THR A 124 -0.76 4.17 -20.04
CA THR A 124 -0.29 5.44 -20.61
C THR A 124 -1.42 6.47 -20.62
N PRO A 125 -1.63 7.25 -19.55
CA PRO A 125 -2.58 8.35 -19.54
C PRO A 125 -2.04 9.56 -20.32
N LYS A 126 -2.90 10.23 -21.09
CA LYS A 126 -2.60 11.39 -21.92
C LYS A 126 -3.67 12.46 -21.67
N VAL A 127 -3.25 13.67 -21.34
CA VAL A 127 -4.16 14.80 -21.12
C VAL A 127 -4.24 15.59 -22.42
N LYS A 128 -5.45 15.74 -22.98
CA LYS A 128 -5.72 16.69 -24.07
C LYS A 128 -6.18 18.01 -23.49
N GLY A 129 -5.69 19.12 -24.05
CA GLY A 129 -6.12 20.45 -23.65
C GLY A 129 -7.60 20.69 -23.98
N GLY A 130 -8.33 21.35 -23.08
CA GLY A 130 -9.69 21.84 -23.34
C GLY A 130 -10.80 21.14 -22.53
N SER A 131 -10.87 19.80 -22.53
CA SER A 131 -11.97 19.08 -21.87
C SER A 131 -11.68 18.68 -20.42
N GLY A 132 -10.42 18.48 -20.06
CA GLY A 132 -10.04 17.91 -18.75
C GLY A 132 -10.14 16.39 -18.68
N ASP A 133 -10.67 15.75 -19.73
CA ASP A 133 -10.67 14.30 -19.85
C ASP A 133 -9.24 13.76 -20.00
N ILE A 134 -9.07 12.50 -19.62
CA ILE A 134 -7.79 11.82 -19.70
C ILE A 134 -7.92 10.63 -20.61
N ASP A 135 -7.40 10.75 -21.83
CA ASP A 135 -7.20 9.64 -22.75
C ASP A 135 -6.23 8.64 -22.12
N TYR A 136 -6.39 7.36 -22.40
CA TYR A 136 -5.46 6.34 -21.93
C TYR A 136 -5.37 5.16 -22.88
N THR A 137 -4.21 4.52 -22.84
CA THR A 137 -4.00 3.16 -23.35
C THR A 137 -3.65 2.26 -22.18
N LEU A 138 -4.40 1.17 -22.01
CA LEU A 138 -4.24 0.17 -20.97
C LEU A 138 -3.96 -1.19 -21.61
N GLU A 139 -2.74 -1.68 -21.46
CA GLU A 139 -2.29 -2.97 -21.97
C GLU A 139 -2.24 -3.97 -20.81
N MET A 140 -2.89 -5.12 -21.01
CA MET A 140 -3.00 -6.16 -20.01
C MET A 140 -2.71 -7.54 -20.58
N THR A 141 -1.98 -8.35 -19.82
CA THR A 141 -1.72 -9.76 -20.13
C THR A 141 -2.42 -10.66 -19.13
N GLU A 142 -2.91 -11.80 -19.59
CA GLU A 142 -3.55 -12.83 -18.78
C GLU A 142 -2.62 -13.32 -17.66
N PHE A 143 -3.16 -13.40 -16.46
CA PHE A 143 -2.51 -13.96 -15.29
C PHE A 143 -3.17 -15.29 -14.93
N VAL A 144 -2.44 -16.39 -15.18
CA VAL A 144 -2.86 -17.72 -14.77
C VAL A 144 -2.45 -17.95 -13.32
N PHE A 145 -3.45 -18.16 -12.45
CA PHE A 145 -3.18 -18.47 -11.06
C PHE A 145 -2.50 -19.86 -10.96
N PRO A 146 -1.31 -19.96 -10.35
CA PRO A 146 -0.65 -21.24 -10.19
C PRO A 146 -1.50 -22.14 -9.28
N GLN A 147 -1.96 -23.26 -9.82
CA GLN A 147 -2.66 -24.28 -9.05
C GLN A 147 -1.63 -25.03 -8.21
N LEU A 148 -1.39 -24.56 -6.99
CA LEU A 148 -0.57 -25.29 -6.03
C LEU A 148 -1.35 -26.53 -5.60
N LYS A 149 -1.01 -27.69 -6.18
CA LYS A 149 -1.43 -28.98 -5.65
C LYS A 149 -0.72 -29.20 -4.32
N VAL A 150 -1.28 -28.66 -3.24
CA VAL A 150 -0.84 -29.01 -1.88
C VAL A 150 -1.28 -30.45 -1.67
N GLN A 151 -0.37 -31.41 -1.84
CA GLN A 151 -0.60 -32.77 -1.35
C GLN A 151 -0.88 -32.64 0.15
N LYS A 152 -2.04 -33.11 0.61
CA LYS A 152 -2.37 -33.14 2.04
C LYS A 152 -1.32 -34.03 2.70
N ALA A 153 -0.33 -33.42 3.36
CA ALA A 153 0.61 -34.14 4.17
C ALA A 153 -0.17 -34.78 5.33
N THR A 154 -0.39 -36.09 5.28
CA THR A 154 -0.83 -36.91 6.40
C THR A 154 0.32 -37.02 7.41
N GLY A 155 0.52 -35.95 8.18
CA GLY A 155 1.52 -35.89 9.23
C GLY A 155 1.55 -34.50 9.85
N ARG A 156 1.65 -34.42 11.18
CA ARG A 156 1.85 -33.14 11.88
C ARG A 156 3.23 -32.57 11.52
N VAL A 157 3.30 -31.80 10.44
CA VAL A 157 4.51 -31.07 10.07
C VAL A 157 4.52 -29.75 10.84
N LYS A 158 5.51 -29.56 11.73
CA LYS A 158 5.80 -28.24 12.31
C LYS A 158 6.13 -27.29 11.16
N PRO A 159 5.53 -26.08 11.09
CA PRO A 159 5.76 -25.16 9.99
C PRO A 159 7.25 -24.80 9.94
N THR A 160 7.96 -25.38 8.97
CA THR A 160 9.31 -24.98 8.63
C THR A 160 9.16 -23.96 7.53
N VAL A 161 9.38 -22.69 7.88
CA VAL A 161 9.38 -21.60 6.91
C VAL A 161 10.44 -21.95 5.85
N PRO A 162 10.11 -21.98 4.55
CA PRO A 162 11.10 -22.18 3.51
C PRO A 162 12.19 -21.13 3.68
N LYS A 163 13.43 -21.58 3.81
CA LYS A 163 14.59 -20.69 3.85
C LYS A 163 14.75 -20.14 2.43
N PHE A 164 14.07 -19.03 2.14
CA PHE A 164 14.31 -18.29 0.90
C PHE A 164 15.80 -18.00 0.83
N GLU A 165 16.45 -18.48 -0.24
CA GLU A 165 17.76 -17.95 -0.62
C GLU A 165 17.61 -16.44 -0.72
N LYS A 166 18.44 -15.74 0.05
CA LYS A 166 18.38 -14.29 0.12
C LYS A 166 18.58 -13.77 -1.30
N TYR A 167 17.58 -13.07 -1.81
CA TYR A 167 17.72 -12.25 -3.01
C TYR A 167 18.99 -11.39 -2.88
N VAL A 168 19.95 -11.61 -3.78
CA VAL A 168 21.13 -10.76 -3.94
C VAL A 168 20.75 -9.70 -4.97
N PRO A 169 20.49 -8.44 -4.58
CA PRO A 169 20.23 -7.38 -5.55
C PRO A 169 21.45 -7.17 -6.46
N PRO A 170 21.26 -6.79 -7.73
CA PRO A 170 22.36 -6.39 -8.60
C PRO A 170 23.14 -5.22 -7.98
N PRO A 171 24.45 -5.10 -8.28
CA PRO A 171 25.31 -4.08 -7.67
C PRO A 171 24.72 -2.69 -7.90
N LYS A 172 24.33 -2.00 -6.81
CA LYS A 172 23.91 -0.61 -6.90
C LYS A 172 25.16 0.25 -7.05
N GLU A 173 25.19 1.09 -8.09
CA GLU A 173 26.15 2.18 -8.20
C GLU A 173 26.14 3.00 -6.90
N GLU A 174 27.34 3.19 -6.35
CA GLU A 174 27.56 3.74 -5.03
C GLU A 174 27.16 5.22 -4.95
N LYS A 175 25.94 5.51 -4.52
CA LYS A 175 25.70 6.71 -3.72
C LYS A 175 25.87 6.33 -2.25
N LYS A 176 27.00 6.75 -1.68
CA LYS A 176 27.33 6.65 -0.25
C LYS A 176 26.21 7.25 0.59
N SER A 177 25.27 6.42 1.01
CA SER A 177 24.39 6.72 2.16
C SER A 177 24.85 5.83 3.30
N SER A 178 25.46 6.45 4.30
CA SER A 178 25.89 5.80 5.52
C SER A 178 24.66 5.39 6.33
N SER A 179 24.11 4.21 6.06
CA SER A 179 23.16 3.61 7.00
C SER A 179 23.95 3.08 8.20
N SER A 180 24.22 3.92 9.20
CA SER A 180 24.58 3.40 10.51
C SER A 180 23.34 2.68 11.05
N LYS A 181 23.37 1.34 11.06
CA LYS A 181 22.48 0.57 11.96
C LYS A 181 22.92 0.88 13.38
N ASN A 182 22.47 2.02 13.92
CA ASN A 182 22.59 2.31 15.33
C ASN A 182 21.81 1.23 16.07
N ARG A 183 22.54 0.29 16.68
CA ARG A 183 21.99 -0.52 17.77
C ARG A 183 21.39 0.48 18.76
N PRO A 184 20.11 0.33 19.17
CA PRO A 184 19.55 1.17 20.22
C PRO A 184 20.50 1.09 21.42
N GLY A 185 20.92 2.25 21.97
CA GLY A 185 21.82 2.26 23.12
C GLY A 185 21.25 1.48 24.31
N LYS A 186 22.10 1.13 25.29
CA LYS A 186 21.78 0.29 26.48
C LYS A 186 20.45 0.61 27.21
N GLY A 187 19.84 1.78 27.01
CA GLY A 187 18.56 2.15 27.61
C GLY A 187 17.33 1.42 27.03
N TYR A 188 17.39 0.93 25.79
CA TYR A 188 16.27 0.26 25.10
C TYR A 188 16.19 -1.26 25.32
N ASP A 189 17.20 -1.82 25.98
CA ASP A 189 17.21 -3.20 26.48
C ASP A 189 16.59 -3.33 27.89
N SER A 190 16.07 -2.21 28.44
CA SER A 190 15.43 -2.20 29.77
C SER A 190 14.05 -2.90 29.78
N VAL A 191 13.65 -3.36 30.96
CA VAL A 191 12.31 -3.94 31.20
C VAL A 191 11.21 -2.96 30.81
N ALA A 192 11.36 -1.69 31.16
CA ALA A 192 10.43 -0.62 30.79
C ALA A 192 10.33 -0.44 29.26
N ALA A 193 11.47 -0.39 28.55
CA ALA A 193 11.48 -0.26 27.10
C ALA A 193 10.86 -1.49 26.40
N LYS A 194 11.09 -2.70 26.93
CA LYS A 194 10.44 -3.93 26.44
C LYS A 194 8.93 -3.89 26.68
N TRP A 195 8.50 -3.46 27.87
CA TRP A 195 7.10 -3.33 28.23
C TRP A 195 6.34 -2.43 27.25
N VAL A 196 6.90 -1.26 26.90
CA VAL A 196 6.27 -0.35 25.90
C VAL A 196 6.15 -1.01 24.54
N ARG A 197 7.20 -1.70 24.06
CA ARG A 197 7.19 -2.39 22.78
C ARG A 197 6.15 -3.51 22.74
N ASP A 198 6.06 -4.30 23.80
CA ASP A 198 5.09 -5.39 23.92
C ASP A 198 3.65 -4.83 23.98
N TYR A 199 3.44 -3.74 24.71
CA TYR A 199 2.13 -3.07 24.80
C TYR A 199 1.68 -2.52 23.43
N VAL A 200 2.58 -1.86 22.70
CA VAL A 200 2.31 -1.35 21.35
C VAL A 200 2.06 -2.50 20.37
N ALA A 201 2.79 -3.62 20.49
CA ALA A 201 2.58 -4.80 19.66
C ALA A 201 1.19 -5.45 19.88
N LYS A 202 0.71 -5.50 21.13
CA LYS A 202 -0.64 -5.98 21.46
C LYS A 202 -1.75 -5.11 20.87
N HIS A 203 -1.47 -3.83 20.64
CA HIS A 203 -2.42 -2.84 20.12
C HIS A 203 -2.04 -2.34 18.72
N LYS A 204 -1.38 -3.21 17.93
CA LYS A 204 -0.89 -2.89 16.59
C LYS A 204 -2.04 -2.38 15.71
N GLY A 205 -1.87 -1.19 15.16
CA GLY A 205 -2.88 -0.50 14.34
C GLY A 205 -3.66 0.60 15.08
N SER A 206 -3.65 0.60 16.42
CA SER A 206 -4.29 1.66 17.23
C SER A 206 -3.29 2.66 17.82
N ILE A 207 -2.09 2.19 18.20
CA ILE A 207 -1.01 3.03 18.75
C ILE A 207 0.34 2.65 18.13
N ARG A 208 1.29 3.59 18.14
CA ARG A 208 2.68 3.37 17.70
C ARG A 208 3.65 4.22 18.50
N ILE A 209 4.89 3.77 18.59
CA ILE A 209 5.99 4.59 19.09
C ILE A 209 6.28 5.68 18.05
N THR A 210 6.10 6.94 18.42
CA THR A 210 6.31 8.11 17.55
C THR A 210 7.66 8.76 17.75
N SER A 211 8.25 8.62 18.94
CA SER A 211 9.62 9.06 19.23
C SER A 211 10.32 8.12 20.19
N ALA A 212 11.63 8.05 20.09
CA ALA A 212 12.51 7.22 20.91
C ALA A 212 13.79 8.01 21.22
N GLY A 213 14.97 7.54 20.79
CA GLY A 213 16.23 8.22 21.07
C GLY A 213 16.33 9.50 20.25
N ARG A 214 16.76 10.60 20.86
CA ARG A 214 17.07 11.85 20.15
C ARG A 214 18.54 12.20 20.38
N SER A 215 19.24 12.62 19.33
CA SER A 215 20.60 13.13 19.47
C SER A 215 20.59 14.41 20.32
N LYS A 216 21.66 14.67 21.09
CA LYS A 216 21.87 15.96 21.78
C LYS A 216 21.92 17.14 20.82
N SER A 217 22.27 16.89 19.54
CA SER A 217 22.24 17.89 18.47
C SER A 217 20.85 18.17 17.89
N HIS A 218 19.81 17.44 18.32
CA HIS A 218 18.45 17.68 17.85
C HIS A 218 17.97 19.06 18.32
N PRO A 219 17.30 19.88 17.48
CA PRO A 219 16.97 21.29 17.78
C PRO A 219 16.32 21.51 19.15
N ILE A 220 15.41 20.63 19.56
CA ILE A 220 14.72 20.68 20.86
C ILE A 220 15.69 20.45 22.03
N GLU A 221 16.62 19.51 21.90
CA GLU A 221 17.59 19.18 22.94
C GLU A 221 18.73 20.21 22.96
N ALA A 222 19.19 20.66 21.79
CA ALA A 222 20.15 21.74 21.66
C ALA A 222 19.64 23.05 22.27
N ALA A 223 18.35 23.38 22.09
CA ALA A 223 17.73 24.56 22.70
C ALA A 223 17.64 24.47 24.24
N LYS A 224 17.47 23.27 24.81
CA LYS A 224 17.52 23.07 26.28
C LYS A 224 18.94 23.25 26.80
N ILE A 225 19.92 22.66 26.12
CA ILE A 225 21.34 22.74 26.47
C ILE A 225 21.83 24.20 26.36
N ALA A 226 21.44 24.92 25.31
CA ALA A 226 21.77 26.34 25.12
C ALA A 226 21.19 27.25 26.23
N LYS A 227 20.11 26.83 26.88
CA LYS A 227 19.51 27.50 28.05
C LYS A 227 20.06 26.98 29.39
N GLY A 228 21.19 26.25 29.38
CA GLY A 228 21.82 25.69 30.58
C GLY A 228 21.07 24.53 31.23
N LYS A 229 20.03 23.98 30.60
CA LYS A 229 19.25 22.86 31.15
C LYS A 229 19.88 21.52 30.77
N GLN A 230 19.75 20.55 31.69
CA GLN A 230 20.15 19.18 31.41
C GLN A 230 19.35 18.60 30.22
N PRO A 231 19.96 17.74 29.37
CA PRO A 231 19.26 17.06 28.28
C PRO A 231 18.06 16.26 28.78
N GLY A 232 17.01 16.13 27.97
CA GLY A 232 15.82 15.33 28.28
C GLY A 232 16.08 13.82 28.19
N ASP A 233 15.11 13.01 28.63
CA ASP A 233 15.26 11.54 28.69
C ASP A 233 15.34 10.87 27.32
N HIS A 234 14.82 11.51 26.28
CA HIS A 234 15.07 11.12 24.89
C HIS A 234 16.56 11.21 24.50
N ALA A 235 17.29 12.21 25.03
CA ALA A 235 18.74 12.35 24.81
C ALA A 235 19.56 11.33 25.60
N ARG A 236 18.95 10.69 26.62
CA ARG A 236 19.54 9.61 27.42
C ARG A 236 19.12 8.21 26.94
N ASN A 237 18.38 8.10 25.84
CA ASN A 237 17.82 6.85 25.31
C ASN A 237 16.95 6.11 26.36
N SER A 238 16.20 6.87 27.17
CA SER A 238 15.41 6.35 28.29
C SER A 238 13.96 6.83 28.26
N ALA A 239 13.46 7.20 27.08
CA ALA A 239 12.09 7.59 26.88
C ALA A 239 11.53 7.09 25.53
N TYR A 240 10.19 6.93 25.52
CA TYR A 240 9.37 6.73 24.34
C TYR A 240 8.19 7.70 24.34
N ASP A 241 7.89 8.25 23.16
CA ASP A 241 6.61 8.88 22.90
C ASP A 241 5.73 7.89 22.16
N VAL A 242 4.51 7.69 22.63
CA VAL A 242 3.53 6.79 22.01
C VAL A 242 2.31 7.58 21.58
N GLY A 243 2.03 7.59 20.28
CA GLY A 243 0.90 8.31 19.68
C GLY A 243 -0.11 7.36 19.03
N GLY A 244 -1.35 7.81 18.88
CA GLY A 244 -2.42 7.04 18.25
C GLY A 244 -3.80 7.32 18.85
N SER A 245 -4.65 6.29 18.87
CA SER A 245 -6.03 6.39 19.37
C SER A 245 -6.07 6.85 20.83
N LYS A 246 -6.71 8.01 21.08
CA LYS A 246 -6.84 8.63 22.40
C LYS A 246 -7.37 7.68 23.47
N ARG A 247 -8.36 6.84 23.13
CA ARG A 247 -8.95 5.84 24.04
C ARG A 247 -7.94 4.77 24.47
N VAL A 248 -7.02 4.40 23.58
CA VAL A 248 -5.96 3.41 23.86
C VAL A 248 -4.79 4.05 24.60
N LEU A 249 -4.51 5.33 24.33
CA LEU A 249 -3.51 6.12 25.06
C LEU A 249 -3.93 6.38 26.52
N ASP A 250 -5.22 6.60 26.78
CA ASP A 250 -5.77 6.69 28.14
C ASP A 250 -5.49 5.41 28.95
N LYS A 251 -5.70 4.24 28.33
CA LYS A 251 -5.37 2.95 28.94
C LYS A 251 -3.87 2.74 29.10
N LEU A 252 -3.08 3.08 28.08
CA LEU A 252 -1.62 2.99 28.14
C LEU A 252 -1.06 3.79 29.33
N ALA A 253 -1.54 5.02 29.54
CA ALA A 253 -1.09 5.85 30.64
C ALA A 253 -1.47 5.27 32.02
N ALA A 254 -2.66 4.69 32.15
CA ALA A 254 -3.09 4.02 33.37
C ALA A 254 -2.27 2.75 33.65
N ASP A 255 -2.10 1.89 32.64
CA ASP A 255 -1.35 0.64 32.76
C ASP A 255 0.15 0.90 33.00
N ALA A 256 0.71 1.96 32.39
CA ALA A 256 2.07 2.40 32.65
C ALA A 256 2.26 2.85 34.10
N LYS A 257 1.30 3.59 34.68
CA LYS A 257 1.31 3.96 36.10
C LYS A 257 1.25 2.73 37.00
N ALA A 258 0.35 1.80 36.70
CA ALA A 258 0.18 0.56 37.46
C ALA A 258 1.42 -0.35 37.40
N SER A 259 2.19 -0.30 36.31
CA SER A 259 3.38 -1.13 36.15
C SER A 259 4.53 -0.77 37.11
N GLY A 260 4.58 0.46 37.62
CA GLY A 260 5.70 0.97 38.44
C GLY A 260 7.03 1.08 37.69
N LEU A 261 7.06 0.88 36.37
CA LEU A 261 8.30 0.81 35.57
C LEU A 261 8.81 2.19 35.09
N PHE A 262 8.00 3.24 35.20
CA PHE A 262 8.28 4.56 34.65
C PHE A 262 8.39 5.59 35.76
N LYS A 263 9.42 6.43 35.70
CA LYS A 263 9.61 7.54 36.64
C LYS A 263 8.81 8.77 36.26
N GLN A 264 8.56 8.95 34.96
CA GLN A 264 7.78 10.04 34.44
C GLN A 264 6.82 9.54 33.36
N ILE A 265 5.55 9.90 33.52
CA ILE A 265 4.46 9.60 32.59
C ILE A 265 3.73 10.92 32.34
N ILE A 266 3.80 11.45 31.11
CA ILE A 266 3.10 12.68 30.73
C ILE A 266 2.02 12.31 29.72
N TRP A 267 0.76 12.52 30.11
CA TRP A 267 -0.40 12.32 29.26
C TRP A 267 -1.49 13.28 29.68
N ARG A 268 -1.97 14.13 28.74
CA ARG A 268 -3.06 15.09 29.00
C ARG A 268 -2.82 15.93 30.26
N ASN A 269 -1.62 16.50 30.35
CA ASN A 269 -1.26 17.31 31.52
C ASN A 269 -2.10 18.59 31.54
N ARG A 270 -2.89 18.76 32.60
CA ARG A 270 -3.83 19.87 32.76
C ARG A 270 -3.19 20.91 33.65
N ASP A 271 -3.17 22.15 33.19
CA ASP A 271 -2.84 23.29 34.06
C ASP A 271 -3.90 23.37 35.17
N LEU A 272 -3.44 23.27 36.42
CA LEU A 272 -4.30 23.25 37.61
C LEU A 272 -5.00 24.60 37.84
N PHE A 273 -4.49 25.70 37.29
CA PHE A 273 -5.07 27.04 37.42
C PHE A 273 -6.01 27.39 36.27
N THR A 274 -5.68 27.03 35.03
CA THR A 274 -6.49 27.42 33.85
C THR A 274 -7.42 26.31 33.35
N GLY A 275 -7.26 25.08 33.85
CA GLY A 275 -8.01 23.92 33.40
C GLY A 275 -7.77 23.54 31.93
N ARG A 276 -6.83 24.18 31.24
CA ARG A 276 -6.45 23.89 29.84
C ARG A 276 -5.35 22.83 29.80
N TYR A 277 -5.37 22.02 28.74
CA TYR A 277 -4.26 21.10 28.46
C TYR A 277 -3.03 21.90 28.01
N ILE A 278 -1.90 21.64 28.65
CA ILE A 278 -0.61 22.23 28.26
C ILE A 278 -0.22 21.56 26.93
N SER A 279 0.01 22.37 25.90
CA SER A 279 -0.17 22.03 24.49
C SER A 279 0.91 21.14 23.84
N ASP A 280 1.67 20.38 24.61
CA ASP A 280 2.76 19.56 24.07
C ASP A 280 2.59 18.04 24.27
N HIS A 281 1.58 17.57 25.01
CA HIS A 281 1.37 16.13 25.29
C HIS A 281 -0.12 15.69 25.27
N ASP A 282 -0.94 16.27 24.39
CA ASP A 282 -2.36 15.91 24.20
C ASP A 282 -2.60 14.83 23.12
N THR A 283 -1.60 14.63 22.26
CA THR A 283 -1.61 13.76 21.07
C THR A 283 -0.76 12.50 21.26
N HIS A 284 0.07 12.46 22.29
CA HIS A 284 0.92 11.33 22.62
C HIS A 284 1.17 11.21 24.13
N VAL A 285 1.45 9.99 24.59
CA VAL A 285 1.90 9.68 25.95
C VAL A 285 3.42 9.64 25.96
N HIS A 286 4.05 10.44 26.80
CA HIS A 286 5.48 10.38 27.08
C HIS A 286 5.75 9.42 28.24
N LEU A 287 6.63 8.44 28.03
CA LEU A 287 7.02 7.42 29.00
C LEU A 287 8.53 7.43 29.18
N ALA A 288 9.02 7.80 30.37
CA ALA A 288 10.44 7.81 30.70
C ALA A 288 10.75 6.97 31.95
N TRP A 289 11.88 6.27 31.92
CA TRP A 289 12.24 5.22 32.89
C TRP A 289 13.64 5.37 33.52
N LYS A 290 14.28 6.52 33.38
CA LYS A 290 15.54 6.83 34.08
C LYS A 290 15.44 8.10 34.89
#